data_AF-A0A7S1B7U4-F1
#
_entry.id   AF-A0A7S1B7U4-F1
#
_cell.length_a   1.000
_cell.length_b   1.000
_cell.length_c   1.000
_cell.angle_alpha   90.00
_cell.angle_beta   90.00
_cell.angle_gamma   90.00
#
_symmetry.space_group_name_H-M   'P 1'
#
loop_
_entity.id
_entity.type
_entity.pdbx_description
1 polymer ?
#
loop_
_entity_poly.entity_id
_entity_poly.type
_entity_poly.pdbx_seq_one_letter_code
_entity_poly.pdbx_strand_id
1 'polypeptide(L)'
;KQFYGLAKFKKTQTVEPRLKNARFLAELTKFRVAPPLVAFRAMRTCLDDFAGFNVDTVCCLLEGCGRYLFRTKHTCARLSNLLDTMMRLRKARNLDPRSVALVDSAYFMVKP
;
A
#
# COMPACT_ATOMS: atom_id res chain seq x y z
N LYS A 1 16.75 39.75 17.78
CA LYS A 1 17.58 38.53 17.61
C LYS A 1 17.04 37.51 18.62
N GLN A 2 16.20 36.53 18.27
CA GLN A 2 16.66 35.26 17.72
C GLN A 2 15.51 34.55 16.98
N PHE A 3 15.74 34.39 15.68
CA PHE A 3 14.83 33.93 14.64
C PHE A 3 15.10 32.44 14.32
N TYR A 4 15.20 31.57 15.33
CA TYR A 4 15.69 30.18 15.12
C TYR A 4 14.90 29.08 15.84
N GLY A 5 13.70 29.36 16.35
CA GLY A 5 12.81 28.32 16.94
C GLY A 5 11.93 27.57 15.92
N LEU A 6 11.85 28.05 14.67
CA LEU A 6 10.97 27.47 13.64
C LEU A 6 11.63 26.36 12.81
N ALA A 7 12.87 25.99 13.12
CA ALA A 7 13.63 24.99 12.38
C ALA A 7 13.47 23.60 13.01
N LYS A 8 12.26 23.03 12.92
CA LYS A 8 11.98 21.59 12.77
C LYS A 8 10.48 21.33 12.94
N PHE A 9 9.65 21.91 12.06
CA PHE A 9 8.56 21.10 11.51
C PHE A 9 9.19 19.98 10.68
N LYS A 10 9.85 19.02 11.35
CA LYS A 10 9.93 17.66 10.85
C LYS A 10 8.46 17.32 10.74
N LYS A 11 7.91 17.36 9.52
CA LYS A 11 6.59 16.84 9.22
C LYS A 11 6.70 15.37 9.59
N THR A 12 6.44 15.03 10.85
CA THR A 12 6.24 13.66 11.30
C THR A 12 5.10 13.22 10.41
N GLN A 13 5.43 12.49 9.34
CA GLN A 13 4.45 11.89 8.46
C GLN A 13 3.72 10.90 9.34
N THR A 14 2.69 11.38 10.04
CA THR A 14 1.87 10.54 10.88
C THR A 14 1.27 9.49 9.97
N VAL A 15 1.27 8.24 10.44
CA VAL A 15 0.82 7.07 9.67
C VAL A 15 -0.63 7.25 9.23
N GLU A 16 -1.42 7.87 10.10
CA GLU A 16 -2.86 7.97 9.99
C GLU A 16 -3.32 8.77 8.74
N PRO A 17 -2.80 9.97 8.43
CA PRO A 17 -3.08 10.62 7.15
C PRO A 17 -2.73 9.79 5.91
N ARG A 18 -1.60 9.06 5.93
CA ARG A 18 -1.21 8.20 4.79
C ARG A 18 -2.21 7.08 4.60
N LEU A 19 -2.62 6.41 5.69
CA LEU A 19 -3.61 5.35 5.64
C LEU A 19 -5.01 5.87 5.25
N LYS A 20 -5.42 7.05 5.71
CA LYS A 20 -6.66 7.70 5.27
C LYS A 20 -6.66 7.94 3.76
N ASN A 21 -5.56 8.47 3.22
CA ASN A 21 -5.41 8.68 1.79
C ASN A 21 -5.39 7.37 1.00
N ALA A 22 -4.74 6.33 1.53
CA ALA A 22 -4.73 4.99 0.94
C ALA A 22 -6.13 4.39 0.86
N ARG A 23 -6.91 4.43 1.95
CA ARG A 23 -8.31 3.99 1.96
C ARG A 23 -9.14 4.75 0.95
N PHE A 24 -9.02 6.07 0.94
CA PHE A 24 -9.76 6.92 0.00
C PHE A 24 -9.43 6.56 -1.46
N LEU A 25 -8.14 6.42 -1.81
CA LEU A 25 -7.74 6.00 -3.15
C LEU A 25 -8.25 4.60 -3.52
N ALA A 26 -8.22 3.66 -2.57
CA ALA A 26 -8.76 2.32 -2.78
C ALA A 26 -10.26 2.36 -3.09
N GLU A 27 -11.04 3.12 -2.33
CA GLU A 27 -12.47 3.28 -2.56
C GLU A 27 -12.76 3.96 -3.92
N LEU A 28 -12.05 5.04 -4.26
CA LEU A 28 -12.17 5.68 -5.58
C LEU A 28 -11.89 4.70 -6.72
N THR A 29 -10.88 3.83 -6.55
CA THR A 29 -10.53 2.81 -7.55
C THR A 29 -11.61 1.73 -7.65
N LYS A 30 -12.11 1.24 -6.51
CA LYS A 30 -13.16 0.22 -6.44
C LYS A 30 -14.47 0.71 -7.08
N PHE A 31 -14.85 1.95 -6.82
CA PHE A 31 -16.05 2.59 -7.40
C PHE A 31 -15.82 3.17 -8.80
N ARG A 32 -14.65 2.92 -9.40
CA ARG A 32 -14.30 3.32 -10.77
C ARG A 32 -14.28 4.84 -11.00
N VAL A 33 -14.15 5.63 -9.93
CA VAL A 33 -13.93 7.08 -10.00
C VAL A 33 -12.48 7.36 -10.38
N ALA A 34 -11.55 6.60 -9.82
CA ALA A 34 -10.14 6.63 -10.19
C ALA A 34 -9.78 5.42 -11.08
N PRO A 35 -8.96 5.60 -12.12
CA PRO A 35 -8.46 4.48 -12.92
C PRO A 35 -7.60 3.52 -12.09
N PRO A 36 -7.69 2.19 -12.32
CA PRO A 36 -6.86 1.18 -11.64
C PRO A 36 -5.35 1.46 -11.68
N LEU A 37 -4.88 2.11 -12.75
CA LEU A 37 -3.47 2.48 -12.93
C LEU A 37 -2.94 3.34 -11.77
N VAL A 38 -3.78 4.20 -11.17
CA VAL A 38 -3.37 5.07 -10.07
C VAL A 38 -3.08 4.24 -8.81
N ALA A 39 -3.95 3.29 -8.48
CA ALA A 39 -3.72 2.36 -7.37
C ALA A 39 -2.48 1.49 -7.61
N PHE A 40 -2.30 0.96 -8.82
CA PHE A 40 -1.10 0.17 -9.16
C PHE A 40 0.19 0.97 -9.03
N ARG A 41 0.21 2.24 -9.45
CA ARG A 41 1.36 3.13 -9.27
C ARG A 41 1.66 3.32 -7.79
N ALA A 42 0.64 3.61 -6.98
CA ALA A 42 0.80 3.79 -5.54
C ALA A 42 1.35 2.52 -4.85
N MET A 43 0.81 1.34 -5.18
CA MET A 43 1.30 0.06 -4.67
C MET A 43 2.75 -0.18 -5.09
N ARG A 44 3.09 0.05 -6.36
CA ARG A 44 4.46 -0.15 -6.88
C ARG A 44 5.47 0.76 -6.17
N THR A 45 5.16 2.05 -6.04
CA THR A 45 6.03 2.99 -5.31
C THR A 45 6.29 2.54 -3.87
N CYS A 46 5.30 1.95 -3.21
CA CYS A 46 5.49 1.42 -1.85
C CYS A 46 6.26 0.09 -1.82
N LEU A 47 6.21 -0.72 -2.89
CA LEU A 47 7.00 -1.95 -3.00
C LEU A 47 8.46 -1.69 -3.37
N ASP A 48 8.75 -0.61 -4.09
CA ASP A 48 10.13 -0.21 -4.43
C ASP A 48 10.95 0.05 -3.15
N ASP A 49 10.32 0.66 -2.13
CA ASP A 49 10.86 0.83 -0.78
C ASP A 49 9.97 0.15 0.27
N PHE A 50 9.97 -1.18 0.26
CA PHE A 50 9.08 -2.00 1.08
C PHE A 50 9.54 -2.11 2.55
N ALA A 51 9.34 -1.03 3.31
CA ALA A 51 9.63 -0.94 4.74
C ALA A 51 8.68 0.02 5.48
N GLY A 52 8.56 -0.14 6.80
CA GLY A 52 7.79 0.74 7.67
C GLY A 52 6.35 1.00 7.16
N PHE A 53 5.95 2.26 7.10
CA PHE A 53 4.59 2.66 6.70
C PHE A 53 4.21 2.31 5.26
N ASN A 54 5.17 1.99 4.39
CA ASN A 54 4.86 1.55 3.03
C ASN A 54 4.23 0.16 3.04
N VAL A 55 4.61 -0.71 3.99
CA VAL A 55 3.96 -2.02 4.18
C VAL A 55 2.50 -1.83 4.56
N ASP A 56 2.23 -1.00 5.58
CA ASP A 56 0.85 -0.70 6.01
C ASP A 56 0.03 -0.06 4.88
N THR A 57 0.64 0.82 4.08
CA THR A 57 -0.02 1.49 2.95
C THR A 57 -0.41 0.51 1.85
N VAL A 58 0.48 -0.41 1.45
CA VAL A 58 0.17 -1.43 0.44
C VAL A 58 -0.92 -2.37 0.93
N CYS A 59 -0.82 -2.85 2.17
CA CYS A 59 -1.82 -3.74 2.74
C CYS A 59 -3.19 -3.04 2.79
N CYS A 60 -3.25 -1.78 3.21
CA CYS A 60 -4.47 -1.00 3.23
C CYS A 60 -5.09 -0.79 1.84
N LEU A 61 -4.27 -0.55 0.81
CA LEU A 61 -4.75 -0.48 -0.57
C LEU A 61 -5.33 -1.83 -1.04
N LEU A 62 -4.66 -2.94 -0.72
CA LEU A 62 -5.08 -4.29 -1.08
C LEU A 62 -6.38 -4.70 -0.37
N GLU A 63 -6.55 -4.35 0.91
CA GLU A 63 -7.79 -4.58 1.65
C GLU A 63 -8.98 -3.84 1.01
N GLY A 64 -8.78 -2.59 0.59
CA GLY A 64 -9.86 -1.77 0.03
C GLY A 64 -10.22 -2.11 -1.41
N CYS A 65 -9.23 -2.34 -2.29
CA CYS A 65 -9.48 -2.51 -3.73
C CYS A 65 -8.87 -3.77 -4.36
N GLY A 66 -8.08 -4.55 -3.62
CA GLY A 66 -7.36 -5.71 -4.15
C GLY A 66 -8.28 -6.79 -4.72
N ARG A 67 -9.34 -7.20 -4.00
CA ARG A 67 -10.31 -8.19 -4.53
C ARG A 67 -10.99 -7.72 -5.82
N TYR A 68 -11.34 -6.43 -5.90
CA TYR A 68 -11.95 -5.84 -7.10
C TYR A 68 -10.98 -5.89 -8.29
N LEU A 69 -9.72 -5.50 -8.07
CA LEU A 69 -8.67 -5.54 -9.08
C LEU A 69 -8.33 -6.99 -9.49
N PHE A 70 -8.39 -7.95 -8.58
CA PHE A 70 -8.11 -9.36 -8.88
C PHE A 70 -9.22 -10.00 -9.73
N ARG A 71 -10.48 -9.69 -9.44
CA ARG A 71 -11.64 -10.26 -10.17
C ARG A 71 -11.88 -9.62 -11.54
N THR A 72 -11.24 -8.49 -11.81
CA THR A 72 -11.43 -7.75 -13.05
C THR A 72 -10.46 -8.26 -14.13
N LYS A 73 -11.00 -8.73 -15.27
CA LYS A 73 -10.23 -9.43 -16.33
C LYS A 73 -8.96 -8.69 -16.79
N HIS A 74 -9.05 -7.37 -16.99
CA HIS A 74 -7.94 -6.56 -17.51
C HIS A 74 -6.90 -6.15 -16.45
N THR A 75 -7.21 -6.28 -15.16
CA THR A 75 -6.29 -5.93 -14.06
C THR A 75 -5.74 -7.14 -13.32
N CYS A 76 -6.39 -8.30 -13.42
CA CYS A 76 -6.03 -9.53 -12.70
C CYS A 76 -4.55 -9.90 -12.87
N ALA A 77 -4.07 -10.06 -14.10
CA ALA A 77 -2.68 -10.45 -14.37
C ALA A 77 -1.66 -9.45 -13.77
N ARG A 78 -1.96 -8.15 -13.84
CA ARG A 78 -1.11 -7.11 -13.26
C ARG A 78 -1.07 -7.18 -11.74
N LEU A 79 -2.22 -7.43 -11.10
CA LEU A 79 -2.27 -7.58 -9.66
C LEU A 79 -1.57 -8.85 -9.19
N SER A 80 -1.74 -9.98 -9.89
CA SER A 80 -1.03 -11.22 -9.57
C SER A 80 0.49 -11.02 -9.54
N ASN A 81 1.06 -10.39 -10.58
CA ASN A 81 2.49 -10.08 -10.62
C ASN A 81 2.95 -9.17 -9.46
N LEU A 82 2.09 -8.24 -9.05
CA LEU A 82 2.37 -7.34 -7.93
C LEU A 82 2.32 -8.09 -6.59
N LEU A 83 1.37 -9.00 -6.40
CA LEU A 83 1.29 -9.87 -5.22
C LEU A 83 2.49 -10.82 -5.12
N ASP A 84 2.91 -11.41 -6.24
CA ASP A 84 4.11 -12.26 -6.29
C ASP A 84 5.37 -11.47 -5.90
N THR A 85 5.46 -10.22 -6.38
CA THR A 85 6.54 -9.31 -6.00
C THR A 85 6.50 -8.98 -4.51
N MET A 86 5.31 -8.69 -3.96
CA MET A 86 5.12 -8.43 -2.53
C MET A 86 5.57 -9.62 -1.67
N MET A 87 5.20 -10.86 -2.05
CA MET A 87 5.57 -12.07 -1.31
C MET A 87 7.08 -12.36 -1.39
N ARG A 88 7.72 -12.06 -2.53
CA ARG A 88 9.18 -12.13 -2.65
C ARG A 88 9.88 -11.10 -1.76
N LEU A 89 9.39 -9.87 -1.72
CA LEU A 89 9.94 -8.79 -0.88
C LEU A 89 9.74 -9.08 0.61
N ARG A 90 8.58 -9.62 1.01
CA ARG A 90 8.32 -10.09 2.39
C ARG A 90 9.44 -11.01 2.88
N LYS A 91 9.84 -11.99 2.07
CA LYS A 91 10.91 -12.94 2.41
C LYS A 91 12.30 -12.31 2.42
N ALA A 92 12.54 -11.30 1.58
CA ALA A 92 13.86 -10.69 1.41
C ALA A 92 14.15 -9.53 2.37
N ARG A 93 13.12 -8.85 2.91
CA ARG A 93 13.27 -7.58 3.65
C ARG A 93 13.31 -7.73 5.18
N ASN A 94 13.36 -8.95 5.72
CA ASN A 94 13.37 -9.21 7.17
C ASN A 94 12.39 -8.32 7.95
N LEU A 95 11.15 -8.29 7.49
CA LEU A 95 10.09 -7.48 8.09
C LEU A 95 9.83 -7.93 9.53
N ASP A 96 9.39 -7.00 10.38
CA ASP A 96 8.96 -7.33 11.73
C ASP A 96 7.73 -8.26 11.71
N PRO A 97 7.49 -9.07 12.76
CA PRO A 97 6.42 -10.07 12.78
C PRO A 97 5.02 -9.49 12.51
N ARG A 98 4.74 -8.24 12.94
CA ARG A 98 3.45 -7.59 12.70
C ARG A 98 3.28 -7.27 11.22
N SER A 99 4.31 -6.70 10.58
CA SER A 99 4.31 -6.43 9.14
C SER A 99 4.18 -7.71 8.31
N VAL A 100 4.84 -8.80 8.73
CA VAL A 100 4.70 -10.11 8.10
C VAL A 100 3.25 -10.61 8.14
N ALA A 101 2.63 -10.61 9.32
CA ALA A 101 1.25 -11.05 9.49
C ALA A 101 0.26 -10.19 8.68
N LEU A 102 0.50 -8.88 8.61
CA LEU A 102 -0.32 -7.96 7.83
C LEU A 102 -0.26 -8.27 6.32
N VAL A 103 0.93 -8.53 5.80
CA VAL A 103 1.14 -8.89 4.39
C VAL A 103 0.44 -10.20 4.05
N ASP A 104 0.58 -11.21 4.91
CA ASP A 104 -0.08 -12.52 4.70
C ASP A 104 -1.60 -12.38 4.71
N SER A 105 -2.15 -11.64 5.69
CA SER A 105 -3.59 -11.35 5.77
C SER A 105 -4.11 -10.65 4.50
N ALA A 106 -3.42 -9.60 4.05
CA ALA A 106 -3.80 -8.87 2.83
C ALA A 106 -3.70 -9.76 1.58
N TYR A 107 -2.67 -10.59 1.46
CA TYR A 107 -2.50 -11.51 0.33
C TYR A 107 -3.65 -12.52 0.23
N PHE A 108 -3.96 -13.22 1.32
CA PHE A 108 -5.05 -14.21 1.35
C PHE A 108 -6.45 -13.57 1.26
N MET A 109 -6.59 -12.32 1.69
CA MET A 109 -7.81 -11.56 1.44
C MET A 109 -8.02 -11.34 -0.07
N VAL A 110 -6.98 -11.01 -0.83
CA VAL A 110 -7.14 -10.76 -2.26
C VAL A 110 -7.31 -12.06 -3.05
N LYS A 111 -6.50 -13.07 -2.74
CA LYS A 111 -6.47 -14.39 -3.37
C LYS A 111 -6.88 -15.45 -2.34
N PRO A 112 -8.20 -15.68 -2.16
CA PRO A 112 -8.69 -16.74 -1.29
C PRO A 112 -8.29 -18.12 -1.81
#